data_AF-A0A7C7MHB9-F1
#
_entry.id   AF-A0A7C7MHB9-F1
#
_cell.length_a   1.000
_cell.length_b   1.000
_cell.length_c   1.000
_cell.angle_alpha   90.00
_cell.angle_beta   90.00
_cell.angle_gamma   90.00
#
_symmetry.space_group_name_H-M   'P 1'
#
loop_
_entity.id
_entity.type
_entity.pdbx_description
1 polymer ?
#
loop_
_entity_poly.entity_id
_entity_poly.type
_entity_poly.pdbx_seq_one_letter_code
_entity_poly.pdbx_strand_id
1 'polypeptide(L)' 'MTEDNNTQIVNLSKLNSSSTSKFGGKASNLGELINSGINVPEGFAINTDLYFDFLNKSN' A
#
# COMPACT_ATOMS: atom_id res chain seq x y z
N MET A 1 2.43 13.64 -19.49
CA MET A 1 1.67 13.67 -18.23
C MET A 1 2.28 12.63 -17.32
N THR A 2 3.30 13.09 -16.59
CA THR A 2 3.32 13.26 -15.12
C THR A 2 3.83 11.98 -14.48
N GLU A 3 5.04 12.10 -13.93
CA GLU A 3 5.83 11.07 -13.27
C GLU A 3 4.97 10.33 -12.24
N ASP A 4 4.55 9.11 -12.57
CA ASP A 4 4.11 8.15 -11.58
C ASP A 4 5.34 7.84 -10.71
N ASN A 5 5.51 8.61 -9.64
CA ASN A 5 6.31 8.20 -8.50
C ASN A 5 5.66 6.92 -7.97
N ASN A 6 6.03 5.80 -8.59
CA ASN A 6 5.50 4.47 -8.35
C ASN A 6 5.93 4.06 -6.95
N THR A 7 5.24 4.61 -5.94
CA THR A 7 5.68 4.56 -4.56
C THR A 7 5.50 3.13 -4.08
N GLN A 8 6.61 2.39 -4.11
CA GLN A 8 6.63 0.94 -3.86
C GLN A 8 6.32 0.59 -2.40
N ILE A 9 6.63 1.52 -1.49
CA ILE A 9 6.46 1.37 -0.05
C ILE A 9 5.78 2.63 0.49
N VAL A 10 4.63 2.46 1.15
CA VAL A 10 3.80 3.57 1.62
C VAL A 10 3.44 3.36 3.09
N ASN A 11 3.53 4.42 3.90
CA ASN A 11 3.07 4.37 5.30
C ASN A 11 1.57 4.05 5.37
N LEU A 12 1.14 3.22 6.33
CA LEU A 12 -0.27 2.83 6.47
C LEU A 12 -1.20 4.04 6.62
N SER A 13 -0.73 5.12 7.27
CA SER A 13 -1.46 6.39 7.44
C SER A 13 -1.71 7.17 6.14
N LYS A 14 -1.17 6.72 5.00
CA LYS A 14 -1.43 7.30 3.67
C LYS A 14 -2.39 6.46 2.83
N LEU A 15 -2.80 5.30 3.32
CA LEU A 15 -3.70 4.40 2.60
C LEU A 15 -5.16 4.65 2.96
N ASN A 16 -6.04 4.22 2.06
CA ASN A 16 -7.49 4.17 2.28
C ASN A 16 -8.09 3.12 1.33
N SER A 17 -9.42 3.03 1.28
CA SER A 17 -10.18 2.12 0.43
C SER A 17 -9.77 2.17 -1.07
N SER A 18 -9.39 3.34 -1.59
CA SER A 18 -8.91 3.49 -2.98
C SER A 18 -7.56 2.82 -3.24
N SER A 19 -6.79 2.53 -2.20
CA SER A 19 -5.47 1.87 -2.28
C SER A 19 -5.55 0.36 -2.53
N THR A 20 -6.75 -0.22 -2.52
CA THR A 20 -6.96 -1.69 -2.53
C THR A 20 -6.38 -2.37 -3.77
N SER A 21 -6.41 -1.73 -4.93
CA SER A 21 -5.87 -2.28 -6.17
C SER A 21 -4.35 -2.46 -6.14
N LYS A 22 -3.63 -1.67 -5.33
CA LYS A 22 -2.16 -1.68 -5.24
C LYS A 22 -1.61 -2.21 -3.93
N PHE A 23 -2.38 -2.24 -2.85
CA PHE A 23 -1.90 -2.64 -1.52
C PHE A 23 -2.75 -3.74 -0.87
N GLY A 24 -3.83 -4.17 -1.53
CA GLY A 24 -4.75 -5.20 -1.04
C GLY A 24 -5.67 -4.74 0.08
N GLY A 25 -6.76 -5.49 0.30
CA GLY A 25 -7.84 -5.06 1.20
C GLY A 25 -7.43 -4.94 2.68
N LYS A 26 -6.43 -5.70 3.14
CA LYS A 26 -5.96 -5.62 4.53
C LYS A 26 -5.25 -4.30 4.82
N ALA A 27 -4.29 -3.91 3.98
CA ALA A 27 -3.54 -2.67 4.16
C ALA A 27 -4.45 -1.44 3.97
N SER A 28 -5.34 -1.47 2.97
CA SER A 28 -6.35 -0.43 2.78
C SER A 28 -7.25 -0.25 3.99
N ASN A 29 -7.72 -1.35 4.59
CA ASN A 29 -8.56 -1.30 5.78
C ASN A 29 -7.80 -0.75 7.00
N LEU A 30 -6.52 -1.11 7.17
CA LEU A 30 -5.69 -0.50 8.23
C LEU A 30 -5.56 1.02 8.04
N GLY A 31 -5.41 1.49 6.80
CA GLY A 31 -5.43 2.92 6.48
C GLY A 31 -6.76 3.60 6.83
N GLU A 32 -7.90 2.97 6.52
CA GLU A 32 -9.24 3.47 6.91
C GLU A 32 -9.38 3.59 8.43
N LEU A 33 -8.91 2.60 9.20
CA LEU A 33 -8.92 2.65 10.66
C LEU A 33 -8.09 3.83 11.19
N ILE A 34 -6.88 4.01 10.68
CA ILE A 34 -6.00 5.14 11.06
C ILE A 34 -6.66 6.49 10.73
N ASN A 35 -7.17 6.63 9.51
CA ASN A 35 -7.83 7.87 9.05
C ASN A 35 -9.12 8.18 9.83
N SER A 36 -9.75 7.16 10.41
CA SER A 36 -10.91 7.28 11.30
C SER A 36 -10.53 7.60 12.75
N GLY A 37 -9.25 7.80 13.05
CA GLY A 37 -8.75 8.14 14.38
C GLY A 37 -8.60 6.94 15.33
N ILE A 38 -8.68 5.70 14.82
CA ILE A 38 -8.42 4.50 15.62
C ILE A 38 -6.90 4.34 15.77
N ASN A 39 -6.46 4.12 17.01
CA ASN A 39 -5.05 3.92 17.32
C ASN A 39 -4.56 2.54 16.83
N VAL A 40 -4.02 2.51 15.62
CA VAL A 40 -3.38 1.35 15.00
C VAL A 40 -1.87 1.50 15.13
N PRO A 41 -1.09 0.44 15.43
CA PRO A 41 0.36 0.51 15.43
C PRO A 41 0.93 1.00 14.08
N GLU A 42 1.98 1.81 14.15
CA GLU A 42 2.68 2.31 12.96
C GLU A 42 3.21 1.17 12.07
N GLY A 43 3.22 1.41 10.77
CA GLY A 43 3.69 0.44 9.79
C GLY A 43 3.61 0.95 8.36
N PHE A 44 3.99 0.09 7.42
CA PHE A 44 3.99 0.37 5.98
C PHE A 44 3.41 -0.81 5.19
N ALA A 45 3.00 -0.53 3.96
CA ALA A 45 2.58 -1.52 2.99
C ALA A 45 3.46 -1.48 1.75
N ILE A 46 3.60 -2.64 1.12
CA ILE A 46 4.37 -2.83 -0.11
C ILE A 46 3.37 -2.97 -1.26
N ASN A 47 3.61 -2.27 -2.37
CA ASN A 47 2.78 -2.35 -3.56
C ASN A 47 2.81 -3.79 -4.12
N THR A 48 1.64 -4.34 -4.46
CA THR A 48 1.47 -5.68 -5.05
C THR A 48 2.21 -5.85 -6.38
N ASP A 49 2.48 -4.77 -7.11
CA ASP A 49 3.28 -4.81 -8.34
C ASP A 49 4.68 -5.41 -8.06
N LEU A 50 5.27 -5.15 -6.89
CA LEU A 50 6.58 -5.69 -6.50
C LEU A 50 6.62 -7.21 -6.42
N TYR A 51 5.50 -7.85 -6.07
CA TYR A 51 5.42 -9.29 -6.03
C TYR A 51 5.63 -9.87 -7.44
N PHE A 52 5.01 -9.29 -8.46
CA PHE A 52 5.18 -9.73 -9.84
C PHE A 52 6.57 -9.39 -10.37
N ASP A 53 7.12 -8.22 -10.04
CA ASP A 53 8.49 -7.86 -10.39
C ASP A 53 9.50 -8.84 -9.80
N PHE A 54 9.29 -9.26 -8.54
CA PHE A 54 10.13 -10.26 -7.88
C PHE A 54 10.08 -11.61 -8.60
N LEU A 55 8.87 -12.08 -8.96
CA LEU A 55 8.72 -13.34 -9.69
C LEU A 55 9.35 -13.29 -11.08
N ASN A 56 9.21 -12.16 -11.80
CA ASN A 56 9.75 -11.99 -13.14
C ASN A 56 11.29 -11.92 -13.15
N LYS A 57 11.92 -11.38 -12.09
CA LYS A 57 13.38 -11.29 -11.97
C LYS A 57 14.05 -12.53 -11.36
N SER A 58 13.26 -13.45 -10.80
CA SER A 58 13.75 -14.68 -10.17
C SER A 58 13.69 -15.91 -11.09
N ASN A 59 13.31 -15.71 -12.36
CA ASN A 59 13.44 -16.68 -13.46
C ASN A 59 14.71 -16.37 -14.26
#